data_AF-A0A7V9VBH4-F1
#
_entry.id   AF-A0A7V9VBH4-F1
#
_cell.length_a   1.000
_cell.length_b   1.000
_cell.length_c   1.000
_cell.angle_alpha   90.00
_cell.angle_beta   90.00
_cell.angle_gamma   90.00
#
_symmetry.space_group_name_H-M   'P 1'
#
loop_
_entity.id
_entity.type
_entity.pdbx_description
1 polymer ?
#
loop_
_entity_poly.entity_id
_entity_poly.type
_entity_poly.pdbx_seq_one_letter_code
_entity_poly.pdbx_strand_id
1 'polypeptide(L)'
;MPDLDPATLARLEAYAAERRGNRRGHTWTVIELLPLLDPTVPVRTIAADLGVPRAAVTYELVRLRRAGFPVPERPTGGTRSARTIAIEADLRAGLIDAEAARRHGVSAVRVREVRLRAGIPALSRRWTEDERAVLIACQARPTPEVAALLGRSVRAIEGERYRLIGQGRIRAKIVRPRKRID
;
A
#
# COMPACT_ATOMS: atom_id res chain seq x y z
N MET A 1 0.06 -18.90 -24.85
CA MET A 1 0.54 -17.52 -24.59
C MET A 1 -0.63 -16.58 -24.79
N PRO A 2 -0.88 -15.61 -23.90
CA PRO A 2 -1.97 -14.66 -24.07
C PRO A 2 -1.76 -13.85 -25.36
N ASP A 3 -2.82 -13.72 -26.15
CA ASP A 3 -2.85 -12.86 -27.33
C ASP A 3 -2.97 -11.40 -26.84
N LEU A 4 -1.82 -10.73 -26.72
CA LEU A 4 -1.73 -9.35 -26.27
C LEU A 4 -1.46 -8.46 -27.47
N ASP A 5 -2.19 -7.36 -27.56
CA ASP A 5 -1.90 -6.36 -28.60
C ASP A 5 -0.48 -5.78 -28.44
N PRO A 6 0.16 -5.33 -29.53
CA PRO A 6 1.52 -4.80 -29.48
C PRO A 6 1.72 -3.62 -28.52
N ALA A 7 0.68 -2.80 -28.29
CA ALA A 7 0.78 -1.66 -27.37
C ALA A 7 0.79 -2.13 -25.91
N THR A 8 0.03 -3.16 -25.57
CA THR A 8 0.06 -3.81 -24.26
C THR A 8 1.41 -4.47 -24.00
N LEU A 9 2.00 -5.13 -25.01
CA LEU A 9 3.34 -5.71 -24.90
C LEU A 9 4.42 -4.64 -24.65
N ALA A 10 4.41 -3.55 -25.42
CA ALA A 10 5.34 -2.43 -25.24
C ALA A 10 5.20 -1.77 -23.85
N ARG A 11 3.97 -1.64 -23.34
CA ARG A 11 3.72 -1.17 -21.96
C ARG A 11 4.30 -2.14 -20.93
N LEU A 12 4.19 -3.44 -21.15
CA LEU A 12 4.73 -4.47 -20.25
C LEU A 12 6.26 -4.46 -20.23
N GLU A 13 6.89 -4.23 -21.39
CA GLU A 13 8.33 -3.99 -21.52
C GLU A 13 8.81 -2.80 -20.71
N ALA A 14 8.14 -1.65 -20.87
CA ALA A 14 8.46 -0.44 -20.11
C ALA A 14 8.30 -0.67 -18.59
N TYR A 15 7.22 -1.34 -18.18
CA TYR A 15 6.96 -1.70 -16.79
C TYR A 15 8.04 -2.61 -16.20
N ALA A 16 8.49 -3.62 -16.94
CA ALA A 16 9.57 -4.51 -16.52
C ALA A 16 10.91 -3.76 -16.40
N ALA A 17 11.21 -2.85 -17.35
CA ALA A 17 12.43 -2.04 -17.34
C ALA A 17 12.51 -1.12 -16.12
N GLU A 18 11.42 -0.43 -15.77
CA GLU A 18 11.34 0.42 -14.57
C GLU A 18 11.65 -0.37 -13.29
N ARG A 19 11.24 -1.64 -13.25
CA ARG A 19 11.37 -2.50 -12.07
C ARG A 19 12.76 -3.10 -11.87
N ARG A 20 13.56 -3.26 -12.93
CA ARG A 20 14.95 -3.76 -12.82
C ARG A 20 15.83 -2.90 -11.91
N GLY A 21 15.46 -1.64 -11.67
CA GLY A 21 16.18 -0.73 -10.77
C GLY A 21 16.00 -1.03 -9.27
N ASN A 22 15.03 -1.86 -8.85
CA ASN A 22 14.73 -2.10 -7.44
C ASN A 22 15.48 -3.33 -6.90
N ARG A 23 16.65 -3.12 -6.28
CA ARG A 23 17.59 -4.16 -5.80
C ARG A 23 17.08 -5.06 -4.65
N ARG A 24 15.81 -4.96 -4.26
CA ARG A 24 15.22 -5.78 -3.18
C ARG A 24 14.01 -6.54 -3.72
N GLY A 25 14.24 -7.72 -4.31
CA GLY A 25 13.18 -8.63 -4.74
C GLY A 25 13.52 -9.40 -6.03
N HIS A 26 12.60 -10.29 -6.43
CA HIS A 26 12.65 -10.96 -7.73
C HIS A 26 12.48 -9.93 -8.86
N THR A 27 13.38 -9.99 -9.84
CA THR A 27 13.40 -9.08 -10.98
C THR A 27 12.50 -9.61 -12.08
N TRP A 28 11.29 -9.10 -12.16
CA TRP A 28 10.31 -9.51 -13.15
C TRP A 28 10.70 -9.10 -14.56
N THR A 29 10.94 -10.08 -15.42
CA THR A 29 11.08 -9.90 -16.87
C THR A 29 9.72 -9.91 -17.56
N VAL A 30 9.66 -9.43 -18.80
CA VAL A 30 8.43 -9.45 -19.61
C VAL A 30 7.91 -10.87 -19.76
N ILE A 31 8.81 -11.83 -20.02
CA ILE A 31 8.47 -13.25 -20.16
C ILE A 31 7.81 -13.78 -18.88
N GLU A 32 8.33 -13.43 -17.71
CA GLU A 32 7.78 -13.86 -16.42
C GLU A 32 6.46 -13.16 -16.08
N LEU A 33 6.20 -11.97 -16.65
CA LEU A 33 4.94 -11.24 -16.48
C LEU A 33 3.83 -11.74 -17.41
N LEU A 34 4.14 -12.33 -18.56
CA LEU A 34 3.13 -12.83 -19.50
C LEU A 34 2.18 -13.86 -18.87
N PRO A 35 2.66 -14.90 -18.13
CA PRO A 35 1.79 -15.83 -17.42
C PRO A 35 0.88 -15.15 -16.38
N LEU A 36 1.20 -13.95 -15.88
CA LEU A 36 0.36 -13.23 -14.92
C LEU A 36 -0.89 -12.61 -15.58
N LEU A 37 -0.85 -12.40 -16.90
CA LEU A 37 -1.98 -11.88 -17.68
C LEU A 37 -2.85 -13.00 -18.26
N ASP A 38 -2.36 -14.23 -18.26
CA ASP A 38 -3.12 -15.39 -18.72
C ASP A 38 -4.15 -15.85 -17.66
N PRO A 39 -5.47 -15.81 -17.93
CA PRO A 39 -6.49 -16.25 -16.98
C PRO A 39 -6.47 -17.76 -16.72
N THR A 40 -5.92 -18.54 -17.65
CA THR A 40 -5.95 -20.01 -17.59
C THR A 40 -4.89 -20.58 -16.66
N VAL A 41 -3.82 -19.81 -16.38
CA VAL A 41 -2.68 -20.28 -15.58
C VAL A 41 -2.90 -19.94 -14.09
N PRO A 42 -3.02 -20.94 -13.20
CA PRO A 42 -3.17 -20.69 -11.78
C PRO A 42 -1.92 -20.06 -11.16
N VAL A 43 -2.11 -19.18 -10.17
CA VAL A 43 -1.01 -18.53 -9.41
C VAL A 43 -0.01 -19.54 -8.83
N ARG A 44 -0.50 -20.70 -8.38
CA ARG A 44 0.37 -21.75 -7.83
C ARG A 44 1.31 -22.35 -8.87
N THR A 45 0.87 -22.44 -10.13
CA THR A 45 1.65 -22.98 -11.24
C THR A 45 2.73 -21.98 -11.62
N ILE A 46 2.35 -20.72 -11.83
CA ILE A 46 3.29 -19.61 -12.09
C ILE A 46 4.37 -19.53 -11.00
N ALA A 47 3.98 -19.62 -9.73
CA ALA A 47 4.92 -19.57 -8.62
C ALA A 47 5.92 -20.74 -8.65
N ALA A 48 5.45 -21.95 -8.99
CA ALA A 48 6.29 -23.13 -9.09
C ALA A 48 7.27 -23.03 -10.27
N ASP A 49 6.74 -22.64 -11.45
CA ASP A 49 7.51 -22.54 -12.69
C ASP A 49 8.61 -21.48 -12.60
N LEU A 50 8.34 -20.36 -11.93
CA LEU A 50 9.30 -19.27 -11.75
C LEU A 50 10.20 -19.45 -10.51
N GLY A 51 9.96 -20.47 -9.67
CA GLY A 51 10.70 -20.66 -8.43
C GLY A 51 10.53 -19.52 -7.42
N VAL A 52 9.40 -18.81 -7.44
CA VAL A 52 9.13 -17.66 -6.56
C VAL A 52 8.01 -17.96 -5.56
N PRO A 53 7.98 -17.32 -4.38
CA PRO A 53 6.88 -17.47 -3.44
C PRO A 53 5.54 -17.03 -4.06
N ARG A 54 4.44 -17.74 -3.75
CA ARG A 54 3.07 -17.36 -4.18
C ARG A 54 2.70 -15.92 -3.81
N ALA A 55 3.22 -15.43 -2.67
CA ALA A 55 3.04 -14.06 -2.23
C ALA A 55 3.67 -13.04 -3.20
N ALA A 56 4.82 -13.35 -3.79
CA ALA A 56 5.48 -12.49 -4.78
C ALA A 56 4.62 -12.38 -6.05
N VAL A 57 4.12 -13.50 -6.59
CA VAL A 57 3.21 -13.50 -7.74
C VAL A 57 1.94 -12.71 -7.43
N THR A 58 1.33 -12.93 -6.26
CA THR A 58 0.12 -12.20 -5.84
C THR A 58 0.36 -10.70 -5.75
N TYR A 59 1.50 -10.30 -5.19
CA TYR A 59 1.86 -8.89 -5.07
C TYR A 59 2.09 -8.24 -6.43
N GLU A 60 2.69 -8.97 -7.36
CA GLU A 60 2.94 -8.47 -8.71
C GLU A 60 1.65 -8.34 -9.52
N LEU A 61 0.71 -9.28 -9.40
CA LEU A 61 -0.64 -9.17 -9.98
C LEU A 61 -1.37 -7.89 -9.53
N VAL A 62 -1.28 -7.55 -8.24
CA VAL A 62 -1.87 -6.32 -7.69
C VAL A 62 -1.23 -5.08 -8.32
N ARG A 63 0.08 -5.10 -8.55
CA ARG A 63 0.80 -3.98 -9.14
C ARG A 63 0.48 -3.80 -10.61
N LEU A 64 0.43 -4.89 -11.38
CA LEU A 64 -0.03 -4.88 -12.78
C LEU A 64 -1.45 -4.31 -12.88
N ARG A 65 -2.37 -4.74 -11.99
CA ARG A 65 -3.74 -4.20 -11.95
C ARG A 65 -3.76 -2.70 -11.67
N ARG A 66 -2.93 -2.22 -10.73
CA ARG A 66 -2.78 -0.78 -10.44
C ARG A 66 -2.16 0.02 -11.58
N ALA A 67 -1.31 -0.61 -12.38
CA ALA A 67 -0.75 -0.03 -13.60
C ALA A 67 -1.70 -0.14 -14.81
N GLY A 68 -2.94 -0.61 -14.60
CA GLY A 68 -3.97 -0.67 -15.62
C GLY A 68 -3.79 -1.80 -16.63
N PHE A 69 -3.02 -2.84 -16.30
CA PHE A 69 -2.97 -4.05 -17.12
C PHE A 69 -4.22 -4.92 -16.91
N PRO A 70 -4.64 -5.68 -17.93
CA PRO A 70 -5.82 -6.55 -17.87
C PRO A 70 -5.53 -7.81 -17.05
N VAL A 71 -5.35 -7.65 -15.74
CA VAL A 71 -5.06 -8.78 -14.84
C VAL A 71 -6.36 -9.53 -14.53
N PRO A 72 -6.49 -10.78 -14.96
CA PRO A 72 -7.73 -11.53 -14.81
C PRO A 72 -8.10 -11.73 -13.33
N GLU A 73 -9.40 -11.79 -13.06
CA GLU A 73 -9.89 -12.23 -11.76
C GLU A 73 -9.63 -13.72 -11.61
N ARG A 74 -8.57 -14.06 -10.86
CA ARG A 74 -8.26 -15.46 -10.59
C ARG A 74 -9.06 -15.91 -9.37
N PRO A 75 -9.79 -17.03 -9.47
CA PRO A 75 -10.30 -17.71 -8.29
C PRO A 75 -9.07 -18.17 -7.49
N THR A 76 -8.75 -17.44 -6.43
CA THR A 76 -7.90 -17.97 -5.38
C THR A 76 -8.70 -19.13 -4.82
N GLY A 77 -8.22 -20.37 -5.02
CA GLY A 77 -8.97 -21.61 -4.78
C GLY A 77 -9.38 -21.91 -3.32
N GLY A 78 -9.71 -20.89 -2.54
CA GLY A 78 -10.50 -21.00 -1.33
C GLY A 78 -11.68 -20.05 -1.45
N THR A 79 -12.88 -20.55 -1.15
CA THR A 79 -14.09 -19.73 -1.01
C THR A 79 -13.76 -18.50 -0.16
N ARG A 80 -14.02 -17.30 -0.68
CA ARG A 80 -13.84 -16.07 0.11
C ARG A 80 -14.68 -16.21 1.37
N SER A 81 -14.03 -16.21 2.54
CA SER A 81 -14.77 -16.27 3.80
C SER A 81 -15.78 -15.12 3.85
N ALA A 82 -16.95 -15.35 4.46
CA ALA A 82 -17.97 -14.30 4.62
C ALA A 82 -17.37 -13.02 5.26
N ARG A 83 -16.42 -13.19 6.18
CA ARG A 83 -15.66 -12.09 6.80
C ARG A 83 -14.84 -11.29 5.79
N THR A 84 -14.19 -11.94 4.82
CA THR A 84 -13.45 -11.24 3.76
C THR A 84 -14.37 -10.38 2.90
N ILE A 85 -15.55 -10.91 2.54
CA ILE A 85 -16.55 -10.18 1.75
C ILE A 85 -17.04 -8.95 2.53
N ALA A 86 -17.32 -9.11 3.84
CA ALA A 86 -17.76 -8.01 4.69
C ALA A 86 -16.70 -6.91 4.85
N ILE A 87 -15.43 -7.29 5.07
CA ILE A 87 -14.31 -6.32 5.11
C ILE A 87 -14.22 -5.57 3.79
N GLU A 88 -14.29 -6.28 2.66
CA GLU A 88 -14.19 -5.69 1.32
C GLU A 88 -15.33 -4.68 1.05
N ALA A 89 -16.56 -5.01 1.46
CA ALA A 89 -17.71 -4.12 1.35
C ALA A 89 -17.52 -2.83 2.16
N ASP A 90 -17.09 -2.94 3.42
CA ASP A 90 -16.79 -1.77 4.27
C ASP A 90 -15.67 -0.90 3.68
N LEU A 91 -14.61 -1.53 3.15
CA LEU A 91 -13.52 -0.80 2.51
C LEU A 91 -13.98 -0.04 1.26
N ARG A 92 -14.88 -0.63 0.46
CA ARG A 92 -15.49 0.07 -0.70
C ARG A 92 -16.45 1.18 -0.27
N ALA A 93 -17.15 1.01 0.84
CA ALA A 93 -17.99 2.03 1.45
C ALA A 93 -17.19 3.20 2.07
N GLY A 94 -15.85 3.16 2.01
CA GLY A 94 -14.98 4.26 2.43
C GLY A 94 -14.38 4.10 3.82
N LEU A 95 -14.54 2.93 4.46
CA LEU A 95 -13.98 2.70 5.78
C LEU A 95 -12.43 2.61 5.71
N ILE A 96 -11.75 3.27 6.65
CA ILE A 96 -10.28 3.20 6.72
C ILE A 96 -9.83 1.86 7.31
N ASP A 97 -8.59 1.44 7.00
CA ASP A 97 -8.07 0.12 7.42
C ASP A 97 -8.18 -0.13 8.92
N ALA A 98 -7.89 0.89 9.73
CA ALA A 98 -7.91 0.77 11.19
C ALA A 98 -9.34 0.57 11.74
N GLU A 99 -10.34 1.22 11.13
CA GLU A 99 -11.73 1.08 11.52
C GLU A 99 -12.30 -0.25 11.05
N ALA A 100 -11.99 -0.66 9.82
CA ALA A 100 -12.35 -1.99 9.32
C ALA A 100 -11.72 -3.11 10.17
N ALA A 101 -10.45 -2.95 10.59
CA ALA A 101 -9.79 -3.92 11.45
C ALA A 101 -10.50 -4.08 12.81
N ARG A 102 -10.84 -2.94 13.43
CA ARG A 102 -11.58 -2.90 14.70
C ARG A 102 -12.97 -3.49 14.56
N ARG A 103 -13.72 -3.10 13.52
CA ARG A 103 -15.09 -3.56 13.27
C ARG A 103 -15.18 -5.06 13.05
N HIS A 104 -14.22 -5.64 12.33
CA HIS A 104 -14.23 -7.07 11.98
C HIS A 104 -13.44 -7.95 12.94
N GLY A 105 -12.84 -7.38 14.00
CA GLY A 105 -12.04 -8.12 14.97
C GLY A 105 -10.83 -8.81 14.34
N VAL A 106 -10.18 -8.17 13.36
CA VAL A 106 -9.03 -8.72 12.64
C VAL A 106 -7.83 -7.77 12.72
N SER A 107 -6.64 -8.30 12.44
CA SER A 107 -5.44 -7.47 12.38
C SER A 107 -5.49 -6.48 11.19
N ALA A 108 -4.85 -5.33 11.36
CA ALA A 108 -4.70 -4.34 10.28
C ALA A 108 -3.97 -4.94 9.05
N VAL A 109 -3.08 -5.91 9.27
CA VAL A 109 -2.41 -6.66 8.19
C VAL A 109 -3.41 -7.43 7.36
N ARG A 110 -4.37 -8.12 8.00
CA ARG A 110 -5.42 -8.87 7.30
C ARG A 110 -6.29 -7.95 6.44
N VAL A 111 -6.70 -6.80 6.98
CA VAL A 111 -7.48 -5.80 6.22
C VAL A 111 -6.68 -5.26 5.04
N ARG A 112 -5.41 -4.94 5.25
CA ARG A 112 -4.50 -4.51 4.18
C ARG A 112 -4.40 -5.56 3.07
N GLU A 113 -4.30 -6.85 3.40
CA GLU A 113 -4.32 -7.91 2.40
C GLU A 113 -5.64 -7.95 1.61
N VAL A 114 -6.79 -7.84 2.28
CA VAL A 114 -8.09 -7.79 1.63
C VAL A 114 -8.16 -6.59 0.68
N ARG A 115 -7.77 -5.40 1.16
CA ARG A 115 -7.68 -4.17 0.37
C ARG A 115 -6.82 -4.37 -0.88
N LEU A 116 -5.61 -4.92 -0.71
CA LEU A 116 -4.67 -5.15 -1.80
C LEU A 116 -5.21 -6.14 -2.82
N ARG A 117 -5.74 -7.29 -2.39
CA ARG A 117 -6.30 -8.32 -3.28
C ARG A 117 -7.49 -7.79 -4.08
N ALA A 118 -8.36 -7.00 -3.44
CA ALA A 118 -9.53 -6.39 -4.06
C ALA A 118 -9.21 -5.15 -4.90
N GLY A 119 -7.94 -4.72 -4.96
CA GLY A 119 -7.54 -3.53 -5.72
C GLY A 119 -8.06 -2.20 -5.15
N ILE A 120 -8.54 -2.18 -3.91
CA ILE A 120 -9.12 -0.99 -3.30
C ILE A 120 -7.99 -0.01 -2.92
N PRO A 121 -8.03 1.27 -3.30
CA PRO A 121 -7.03 2.26 -2.91
C PRO A 121 -6.99 2.45 -1.39
N ALA A 122 -5.81 2.73 -0.81
CA ALA A 122 -5.70 3.03 0.62
C ALA A 122 -6.27 4.41 0.93
N LEU A 123 -7.26 4.47 1.82
CA LEU A 123 -7.76 5.72 2.37
C LEU A 123 -6.92 6.08 3.60
N SER A 124 -6.26 7.24 3.53
CA SER A 124 -5.64 7.83 4.71
C SER A 124 -6.71 8.58 5.51
N ARG A 125 -6.71 8.40 6.83
CA ARG A 125 -7.55 9.19 7.73
C ARG A 125 -7.22 10.67 7.51
N ARG A 126 -8.19 11.49 7.09
CA ARG A 126 -8.00 12.93 6.90
C ARG A 126 -7.70 13.59 8.25
N TRP A 127 -6.93 14.67 8.23
CA TRP A 127 -6.72 15.51 9.41
C TRP A 127 -7.95 16.39 9.64
N THR A 128 -8.51 16.31 10.84
CA THR A 128 -9.55 17.23 11.28
C THR A 128 -8.94 18.54 11.77
N GLU A 129 -9.73 19.62 11.81
CA GLU A 129 -9.26 20.88 12.39
C GLU A 129 -8.94 20.74 13.89
N ASP A 130 -9.69 19.92 14.63
CA ASP A 130 -9.41 19.64 16.04
C ASP A 130 -8.06 18.95 16.25
N GLU A 131 -7.75 17.93 15.44
CA GLU A 131 -6.44 17.27 15.49
C GLU A 131 -5.30 18.24 15.14
N ARG A 132 -5.52 19.16 14.19
CA ARG A 132 -4.55 20.20 13.85
C ARG A 132 -4.40 21.22 14.96
N ALA A 133 -5.50 21.61 15.62
CA ALA A 133 -5.47 22.49 16.78
C ALA A 133 -4.64 21.86 17.92
N VAL A 134 -4.84 20.57 18.18
CA VAL A 134 -4.00 19.83 19.14
C VAL A 134 -2.53 19.83 18.72
N LEU A 135 -2.21 19.64 17.44
CA LEU A 135 -0.82 19.70 16.95
C LEU A 135 -0.18 21.07 17.15
N ILE A 136 -0.93 22.15 16.91
CA ILE A 136 -0.47 23.54 17.11
C ILE A 136 -0.23 23.80 18.59
N ALA A 137 -1.20 23.46 19.44
CA ALA A 137 -1.10 23.61 20.90
C ALA A 137 0.05 22.77 21.48
N CYS A 138 0.26 21.55 20.96
CA CYS A 138 1.28 20.61 21.42
C CYS A 138 2.58 20.68 20.61
N GLN A 139 2.91 21.82 19.96
CA GLN A 139 4.10 21.92 19.11
C GLN A 139 5.42 21.60 19.84
N ALA A 140 5.48 21.87 21.15
CA ALA A 140 6.66 21.60 21.98
C ALA A 140 6.76 20.12 22.43
N ARG A 141 5.64 19.38 22.45
CA ARG A 141 5.59 18.00 22.96
C ARG A 141 6.35 17.01 22.06
N PRO A 142 6.97 15.97 22.63
CA PRO A 142 7.53 14.85 21.89
C PRO A 142 6.51 14.23 20.92
N THR A 143 6.96 13.91 19.70
CA THR A 143 6.12 13.32 18.66
C THR A 143 5.43 12.01 19.11
N PRO A 144 6.09 11.08 19.84
CA PRO A 144 5.45 9.84 20.28
C PRO A 144 4.25 10.05 21.22
N GLU A 145 4.33 11.03 22.12
CA GLU A 145 3.23 11.35 23.05
C GLU A 145 2.02 11.91 22.30
N VAL A 146 2.26 12.82 21.35
CA VAL A 146 1.19 13.38 20.51
C VAL A 146 0.58 12.32 19.60
N ALA A 147 1.39 11.38 19.13
CA ALA A 147 0.94 10.23 18.34
C ALA A 147 -0.02 9.35 19.14
N ALA A 148 0.33 9.03 20.39
CA ALA A 148 -0.54 8.28 21.30
C ALA A 148 -1.83 9.05 21.60
N LEU A 149 -1.74 10.35 21.88
CA LEU A 149 -2.89 11.21 22.18
C LEU A 149 -3.91 11.25 21.03
N LEU A 150 -3.44 11.37 19.78
CA LEU A 150 -4.30 11.49 18.61
C LEU A 150 -4.68 10.14 17.97
N GLY A 151 -4.15 9.04 18.49
CA GLY A 151 -4.30 7.71 17.89
C GLY A 151 -3.76 7.65 16.46
N ARG A 152 -2.62 8.30 16.21
CA ARG A 152 -1.96 8.41 14.90
C ARG A 152 -0.55 7.77 14.98
N SER A 153 0.05 7.48 13.84
CA SER A 153 1.45 7.05 13.82
C SER A 153 2.40 8.25 13.98
N VAL A 154 3.57 8.02 14.58
CA VAL A 154 4.64 9.03 14.72
C VAL A 154 4.95 9.71 13.38
N ARG A 155 5.09 8.90 12.31
CA ARG A 155 5.34 9.39 10.95
C ARG A 155 4.21 10.27 10.41
N ALA A 156 2.95 9.98 10.74
CA ALA A 156 1.82 10.81 10.34
C ALA A 156 1.87 12.17 11.06
N ILE A 157 2.19 12.18 12.37
CA ILE A 157 2.38 13.42 13.14
C ILE A 157 3.50 14.26 12.53
N GLU A 158 4.66 13.67 12.23
CA GLU A 158 5.79 14.38 11.61
C GLU A 158 5.41 15.01 10.28
N GLY A 159 4.78 14.23 9.40
CA GLY A 159 4.32 14.71 8.09
C GLY A 159 3.36 15.90 8.19
N GLU A 160 2.40 15.86 9.14
CA GLU A 160 1.48 16.99 9.34
C GLU A 160 2.17 18.18 9.98
N ARG A 161 3.10 17.98 10.93
CA ARG A 161 3.91 19.07 11.49
C ARG A 161 4.71 19.79 10.41
N TYR A 162 5.35 19.06 9.49
CA TYR A 162 6.04 19.68 8.35
C TYR A 162 5.10 20.53 7.48
N ARG A 163 3.88 20.03 7.22
CA ARG A 163 2.86 20.78 6.47
C ARG A 163 2.43 22.05 7.19
N LEU A 164 2.16 21.97 8.50
CA LEU A 164 1.76 23.12 9.32
C LEU A 164 2.89 24.15 9.47
N ILE A 165 4.16 23.72 9.50
CA ILE A 165 5.33 24.59 9.47
C ILE A 165 5.40 25.35 8.13
N GLY A 166 5.23 24.66 7.01
CA GLY A 166 5.20 25.30 5.68
C GLY A 166 4.06 26.31 5.51
N GLN A 167 2.97 26.14 6.27
CA GLN A 167 1.85 27.07 6.34
C GLN A 167 2.05 28.19 7.38
N GLY A 168 3.17 28.21 8.10
CA GLY A 168 3.44 29.18 9.17
C GLY A 168 2.58 29.01 10.44
N ARG A 169 1.84 27.92 10.58
CA ARG A 169 0.95 27.65 11.74
C ARG A 169 1.69 27.09 12.96
N ILE A 170 2.89 26.53 12.74
CA ILE A 170 3.76 25.99 13.79
C ILE A 170 5.18 26.49 13.55
N ARG A 171 5.92 26.79 14.62
CA ARG A 171 7.33 27.19 14.51
C ARG A 171 8.20 25.98 14.17
N ALA A 172 9.06 26.11 13.16
CA ALA A 172 10.09 25.10 12.90
C ALA A 172 10.97 24.97 14.16
N LYS A 173 11.15 23.74 14.66
CA LYS A 173 12.26 23.49 15.58
C LYS A 173 13.54 23.73 14.79
N ILE A 174 14.23 24.84 15.07
CA ILE A 174 15.61 25.04 14.62
C ILE A 174 16.43 23.98 15.35
N VAL A 175 16.61 22.82 14.73
CA VAL A 175 17.62 21.88 15.15
C VAL A 175 18.95 22.53 14.78
N ARG A 176 19.54 23.30 15.69
CA ARG A 176 20.93 23.71 15.53
C ARG A 176 21.73 22.41 15.47
N PRO A 177 22.52 22.16 14.41
CA PRO A 177 23.39 21.00 14.41
C PRO A 177 24.26 21.08 15.66
N ARG A 178 24.29 20.01 16.47
CA ARG A 178 25.27 19.88 17.54
C ARG A 178 26.63 20.04 16.88
N LYS A 179 27.31 21.18 17.11
CA LYS A 179 28.75 21.28 16.85
C LYS A 179 29.37 20.05 17.51
N ARG A 180 30.02 19.18 16.73
CA ARG A 180 31.03 18.31 17.30
C ARG A 180 32.04 19.26 17.92
N ILE A 181 32.11 19.26 19.24
CA ILE A 181 33.28 19.75 19.97
C ILE A 181 34.26 18.58 19.91
N ASP A 182 35.51 18.92 19.59
CA ASP A 182 36.60 18.03 19.17
C ASP A 182 36.89 16.87 20.12
#